data_AF-A0A9P1JRF1-F1
#
_entry.id   AF-A0A9P1JRF1-F1
#
_cell.length_a   1.000
_cell.length_b   1.000
_cell.length_c   1.000
_cell.angle_alpha   90.00
_cell.angle_beta   90.00
_cell.angle_gamma   90.00
#
_symmetry.space_group_name_H-M   'P 1'
#
loop_
_entity.id
_entity.type
_entity.pdbx_description
1 polymer ?
#
loop_
_entity_poly.entity_id
_entity_poly.type
_entity_poly.pdbx_seq_one_letter_code
_entity_poly.pdbx_strand_id
1 'polypeptide(L)'
;MIANALGIVQRELAGSDEAGHAMLAALALLYGEDADDSLSGADLRQRVEALQHRLCIEIAAGDFDHHGQDVLMECLEEIVQARLGIANPKLLRG
;
A
#
# COMPACT_ATOMS: atom_id res chain seq x y z
N MET A 1 13.74 13.32 27.02
CA MET A 1 13.30 11.91 26.83
C MET A 1 12.01 11.84 26.00
N ILE A 2 10.96 12.59 26.36
CA ILE A 2 9.66 12.66 25.62
C ILE A 2 9.82 13.15 24.16
N ALA A 3 10.65 14.16 23.90
CA ALA A 3 10.89 14.68 22.54
C ALA A 3 11.52 13.65 21.58
N ASN A 4 12.30 12.69 22.12
CA ASN A 4 12.95 11.67 21.31
C ASN A 4 11.98 10.53 20.96
N ALA A 5 11.08 10.18 21.89
CA ALA A 5 10.00 9.22 21.65
C ALA A 5 8.98 9.75 20.63
N LEU A 6 8.60 11.03 20.70
CA LEU A 6 7.72 11.67 19.72
C LEU A 6 8.33 11.72 18.31
N GLY A 7 9.65 11.97 18.21
CA GLY A 7 10.34 11.94 16.92
C GLY A 7 10.48 10.54 16.32
N ILE A 8 10.51 9.49 17.15
CA ILE A 8 10.43 8.10 16.68
C ILE A 8 9.03 7.79 16.17
N VAL A 9 8.00 8.09 16.95
CA VAL A 9 6.59 7.88 16.56
C VAL A 9 6.23 8.64 15.28
N GLN A 10 6.69 9.89 15.11
CA GLN A 10 6.45 10.63 13.86
C GLN A 10 7.14 10.01 12.64
N ARG A 11 8.36 9.48 12.80
CA ARG A 11 9.05 8.79 11.70
C ARG A 11 8.39 7.46 11.35
N GLU A 12 7.93 6.73 12.35
CA GLU A 12 7.18 5.49 12.16
C GLU A 12 5.82 5.76 11.49
N LEU A 13 5.11 6.83 11.88
CA LEU A 13 3.90 7.27 11.19
C LEU A 13 4.19 7.70 9.75
N ALA A 14 5.23 8.50 9.51
CA ALA A 14 5.58 8.96 8.16
C ALA A 14 5.94 7.79 7.23
N GLY A 15 6.69 6.79 7.73
CA GLY A 15 6.95 5.58 6.97
C GLY A 15 5.70 4.70 6.76
N SER A 16 4.72 4.79 7.65
CA SER A 16 3.42 4.13 7.51
C SER A 16 2.56 4.79 6.43
N ASP A 17 2.59 6.13 6.32
CA ASP A 17 1.83 6.86 5.31
C ASP A 17 2.49 6.73 3.92
N GLU A 18 3.82 6.81 3.81
CA GLU A 18 4.53 6.60 2.53
C GLU A 18 4.21 5.23 1.92
N ALA A 19 4.26 4.17 2.71
CA ALA A 19 3.86 2.84 2.26
C ALA A 19 2.36 2.73 1.98
N GLY A 20 1.51 3.43 2.73
CA GLY A 20 0.08 3.51 2.46
C GLY A 20 -0.22 4.15 1.10
N HIS A 21 0.47 5.24 0.75
CA HIS A 21 0.33 5.90 -0.55
C HIS A 21 0.86 5.03 -1.69
N ALA A 22 1.99 4.34 -1.50
CA ALA A 22 2.49 3.39 -2.50
C ALA A 22 1.49 2.27 -2.79
N MET A 23 0.88 1.68 -1.74
CA MET A 23 -0.18 0.68 -1.91
C MET A 23 -1.43 1.27 -2.58
N LEU A 24 -1.82 2.49 -2.22
CA LEU A 24 -2.97 3.17 -2.83
C LEU A 24 -2.73 3.42 -4.31
N ALA A 25 -1.55 3.88 -4.70
CA ALA A 25 -1.18 4.12 -6.10
C ALA A 25 -1.21 2.84 -6.93
N ALA A 26 -0.66 1.74 -6.42
CA ALA A 26 -0.68 0.44 -7.09
C ALA A 26 -2.12 -0.08 -7.31
N LEU A 27 -2.98 0.07 -6.29
CA LEU A 27 -4.38 -0.35 -6.38
C LEU A 27 -5.19 0.58 -7.30
N ALA A 28 -4.94 1.89 -7.24
CA ALA A 28 -5.60 2.87 -8.11
C ALA A 28 -5.27 2.58 -9.59
N LEU A 29 -4.01 2.27 -9.91
CA LEU A 29 -3.59 1.86 -11.25
C LEU A 29 -4.32 0.59 -11.71
N LEU A 30 -4.40 -0.43 -10.86
CA LEU A 30 -5.11 -1.68 -11.16
C LEU A 30 -6.58 -1.44 -11.53
N TYR A 31 -7.24 -0.52 -10.83
CA TYR A 31 -8.66 -0.19 -11.06
C TYR A 31 -8.90 0.92 -12.09
N GLY A 32 -7.85 1.57 -12.61
CA GLY A 32 -8.00 2.78 -13.42
C GLY A 32 -8.64 3.94 -12.66
N GLU A 33 -8.45 4.00 -11.34
CA GLU A 33 -8.88 5.07 -10.45
C GLU A 33 -7.72 6.05 -10.19
N ASP A 34 -8.02 7.27 -9.73
CA ASP A 34 -7.00 8.21 -9.26
C ASP A 34 -6.65 7.94 -7.78
N ALA A 35 -5.36 7.98 -7.46
CA ALA A 35 -4.89 7.92 -6.08
C ALA A 35 -5.09 9.27 -5.39
N ASP A 36 -5.77 9.26 -4.23
CA ASP A 36 -5.94 10.47 -3.42
C ASP A 36 -4.73 10.67 -2.49
N ASP A 37 -3.80 11.51 -2.93
CA ASP A 37 -2.58 11.87 -2.20
C ASP A 37 -2.84 12.73 -0.95
N SER A 38 -4.09 13.20 -0.74
CA SER A 38 -4.43 13.99 0.44
C SER A 38 -4.77 13.16 1.68
N LEU A 39 -5.00 11.85 1.51
CA LEU A 39 -5.30 10.93 2.60
C LEU A 39 -4.09 10.73 3.51
N SER A 40 -4.32 10.56 4.82
CA SER A 40 -3.24 10.28 5.77
C SER A 40 -3.74 9.44 6.95
N GLY A 41 -2.82 8.80 7.66
CA GLY A 41 -3.10 8.06 8.89
C GLY A 41 -4.22 7.04 8.75
N ALA A 42 -5.30 7.24 9.52
CA ALA A 42 -6.41 6.28 9.58
C ALA A 42 -7.24 6.23 8.28
N ASP A 43 -7.43 7.38 7.62
CA ASP A 43 -8.24 7.46 6.40
C ASP A 43 -7.53 6.78 5.23
N LEU A 44 -6.22 7.00 5.11
CA LEU A 44 -5.37 6.30 4.15
C LEU A 44 -5.41 4.78 4.38
N ARG A 45 -5.21 4.34 5.62
CA ARG A 45 -5.27 2.91 5.97
C ARG A 45 -6.62 2.31 5.61
N GLN A 46 -7.73 2.96 5.97
CA GLN A 46 -9.08 2.46 5.68
C GLN A 46 -9.34 2.35 4.18
N ARG A 47 -8.88 3.34 3.39
CA ARG A 47 -9.02 3.31 1.94
C ARG A 47 -8.23 2.15 1.31
N VAL A 48 -6.99 1.95 1.73
CA VAL A 48 -6.15 0.82 1.27
C VAL A 48 -6.77 -0.52 1.65
N GLU A 49 -7.24 -0.68 2.88
CA GLU A 49 -7.89 -1.92 3.35
C GLU A 49 -9.15 -2.25 2.55
N ALA A 50 -9.99 -1.24 2.24
CA ALA A 50 -11.19 -1.44 1.43
C ALA A 50 -10.86 -1.92 0.01
N LEU A 51 -9.83 -1.35 -0.63
CA LEU A 51 -9.39 -1.74 -1.97
C LEU A 51 -8.73 -3.14 -1.97
N GLN A 52 -7.95 -3.47 -0.94
CA GLN A 52 -7.36 -4.81 -0.78
C GLN A 52 -8.44 -5.87 -0.55
N HIS A 53 -9.46 -5.56 0.25
CA HIS A 53 -10.59 -6.47 0.46
C HIS A 53 -11.36 -6.73 -0.84
N ARG A 54 -11.60 -5.68 -1.64
CA ARG A 54 -12.19 -5.81 -2.98
C ARG A 54 -11.32 -6.69 -3.89
N LEU A 55 -10.01 -6.45 -3.93
CA LEU A 55 -9.07 -7.23 -4.73
C LEU A 55 -9.12 -8.72 -4.39
N CYS A 56 -9.17 -9.07 -3.09
CA CYS A 56 -9.30 -10.45 -2.66
C CYS A 56 -10.59 -11.12 -3.16
N ILE A 57 -11.70 -10.40 -3.19
CA ILE A 57 -12.98 -10.90 -3.70
C ILE A 57 -12.90 -11.18 -5.20
N GLU A 58 -12.33 -10.24 -5.97
CA GLU A 58 -12.22 -10.35 -7.43
C GLU A 58 -11.24 -11.47 -7.85
N ILE A 59 -10.11 -11.63 -7.14
CA ILE A 59 -9.21 -12.78 -7.33
C ILE A 59 -9.95 -14.09 -7.06
N ALA A 60 -10.70 -14.17 -5.95
CA ALA A 60 -11.46 -15.38 -5.62
C ALA A 60 -12.59 -15.68 -6.63
N ALA A 61 -13.11 -14.66 -7.31
CA ALA A 61 -14.09 -14.79 -8.37
C ALA A 61 -13.49 -15.23 -9.72
N GLY A 62 -12.16 -15.18 -9.86
CA GLY A 62 -11.46 -15.49 -11.11
C GLY A 62 -11.44 -14.33 -12.12
N ASP A 63 -11.67 -13.09 -11.65
CA ASP A 63 -11.78 -11.92 -12.53
C ASP A 63 -10.46 -11.62 -13.28
N PHE A 64 -9.34 -12.12 -12.78
CA PHE A 64 -8.01 -11.96 -13.37
C PHE A 64 -7.48 -13.22 -14.09
N ASP A 65 -8.26 -14.29 -14.20
CA ASP A 65 -7.79 -15.59 -14.72
C ASP A 65 -7.54 -15.57 -16.25
N HIS A 66 -8.17 -14.62 -16.96
CA HIS A 66 -8.14 -14.59 -18.43
C HIS A 66 -7.48 -13.32 -18.98
N HIS A 67 -7.57 -12.20 -18.26
CA HIS A 67 -7.05 -10.89 -18.64
C HIS A 67 -6.61 -10.11 -17.40
N GLY A 68 -5.63 -9.21 -17.55
CA GLY A 68 -5.17 -8.35 -16.45
C GLY A 68 -4.24 -9.01 -15.44
N GLN A 69 -3.82 -10.26 -15.67
CA GLN A 69 -2.89 -10.97 -14.79
C GLN A 69 -1.55 -10.23 -14.63
N ASP A 70 -1.00 -9.65 -15.70
CA ASP A 70 0.26 -8.91 -15.64
C ASP A 70 0.13 -7.67 -14.73
N VAL A 71 -0.94 -6.90 -14.90
CA VAL A 71 -1.23 -5.69 -14.09
C VAL A 71 -1.51 -6.07 -12.63
N LEU A 72 -2.21 -7.18 -12.40
CA LEU A 72 -2.41 -7.73 -11.06
C LEU A 72 -1.07 -8.09 -10.41
N MET A 73 -0.19 -8.78 -11.13
CA MET A 73 1.10 -9.19 -10.58
C MET A 73 2.00 -8.00 -10.26
N GLU A 74 2.03 -6.98 -11.13
CA GLU A 74 2.71 -5.70 -10.84
C GLU A 74 2.13 -5.02 -9.60
N CYS A 75 0.79 -4.96 -9.48
CA CYS A 75 0.12 -4.40 -8.30
C CYS A 75 0.52 -5.13 -7.00
N LEU A 76 0.54 -6.47 -7.03
CA LEU A 76 0.93 -7.29 -5.88
C LEU A 76 2.41 -7.10 -5.51
N GLU A 77 3.29 -6.98 -6.50
CA GLU A 77 4.70 -6.71 -6.29
C GLU A 77 4.91 -5.36 -5.58
N GLU A 78 4.29 -4.29 -6.07
CA GLU A 78 4.36 -2.96 -5.47
C GLU A 78 3.83 -2.95 -4.01
N ILE A 79 2.71 -3.65 -3.75
CA ILE A 79 2.17 -3.80 -2.39
C ILE A 79 3.16 -4.53 -1.47
N VAL A 80 3.80 -5.59 -1.97
CA VAL A 80 4.79 -6.35 -1.20
C VAL A 80 6.02 -5.49 -0.91
N GLN A 81 6.54 -4.76 -1.92
CA GLN A 81 7.67 -3.86 -1.74
C GLN A 81 7.37 -2.76 -0.72
N ALA A 82 6.19 -2.13 -0.79
CA ALA A 82 5.75 -1.14 0.19
C ALA A 82 5.69 -1.70 1.62
N ARG A 83 5.18 -2.93 1.80
CA ARG A 83 5.14 -3.60 3.11
C ARG A 83 6.53 -4.00 3.61
N LEU A 84 7.42 -4.43 2.73
CA LEU A 84 8.81 -4.74 3.06
C LEU A 84 9.58 -3.49 3.50
N GLY A 85 9.27 -2.32 2.93
CA GLY A 85 9.86 -1.05 3.33
C GLY A 85 9.56 -0.69 4.78
N ILE A 86 8.35 -0.99 5.27
CA ILE A 86 7.99 -0.84 6.68
C ILE A 86 8.66 -1.92 7.53
N ALA A 87 8.51 -3.20 7.16
CA ALA A 87 8.90 -4.33 7.99
C ALA A 87 10.43 -4.50 8.09
N ASN A 88 11.16 -4.12 7.04
CA ASN A 88 12.60 -4.29 6.97
C ASN A 88 13.28 -3.27 6.03
N PRO A 89 13.39 -1.98 6.44
CA PRO A 89 13.91 -0.90 5.59
C PRO A 89 15.33 -1.11 5.05
N LYS A 90 16.09 -2.04 5.65
CA LYS A 90 17.46 -2.39 5.26
C LYS A 90 17.51 -3.30 4.03
N LEU A 91 16.43 -4.01 3.70
CA LEU A 91 16.39 -4.92 2.56
C LEU A 91 16.16 -4.22 1.22
N LEU A 92 15.65 -2.98 1.23
CA LEU A 92 15.36 -2.20 0.01
C LEU A 92 16.49 -1.21 -0.37
N ARG A 93 17.58 -1.12 0.40
CA ARG A 93 18.72 -0.19 0.13
C ARG A 93 19.96 -0.92 -0.43
N GLY A 94 19.73 -1.96 -1.23
CA GLY A 94 20.80 -2.71 -1.92
C GLY A 94 21.33 -1.96 -3.14
#